data_AF-A0A356DV28-F1
#
_entry.id   AF-A0A356DV28-F1
#
_cell.length_a   1.000
_cell.length_b   1.000
_cell.length_c   1.000
_cell.angle_alpha   90.00
_cell.angle_beta   90.00
_cell.angle_gamma   90.00
#
_symmetry.space_group_name_H-M   'P 1'
#
loop_
_entity.id
_entity.type
_entity.pdbx_description
1 polymer ?
#
loop_
_entity_poly.entity_id
_entity_poly.type
_entity_poly.pdbx_seq_one_letter_code
_entity_poly.pdbx_strand_id
1 'polypeptide(L)'
;MSKFARNLSILIVLVMFGVALAACGTPTEEVVVTEPPVVETEAPTEEPTEEPTEVVETEVVPVFEDQPFGENLPTAPTIDTPFVVAYQDFSQKFSPFFGDTAYDMDVAGMTQISIMTTDRVGGIVYNAIEGETHNYNGVDYLYKGAADIAVDYDEATDTTKYTARLRVGMKFSDGEPVTADDVIFTYYTYLDPSYVGSTSLASYPIVGLKDYQTQTTSEVYDKYDALFEEIYAAGMDHEHADTDAWTAEQQTYVWDELKAAGLAEAQGIVAYVDENYREGYALDYIGKEPTEVAENEGLQVGLGMLMWGFGELGEDGVLTAPSGATFDLVETFPTVEDYYNEIMFSYENDYRAAFPYESAAGTDVAANVKGAFIGLFGPQDESMGEGGVPNIAGIKKIDDYTVEVTTTGYEAPAVYSILGINITPLHYYGSRELYDYENNMFGFEFGDLSKQESLTATPMGAGAYKFIEYNNRVVYFEANENYYRGCPKIREIQ
;
A
#
# COMPACT_ATOMS: atom_id res chain seq x y z
N MET A 1 40.85 23.18 7.22
CA MET A 1 41.56 22.22 6.32
C MET A 1 41.87 20.99 7.16
N SER A 2 41.66 19.76 6.69
CA SER A 2 42.00 19.33 5.33
C SER A 2 40.94 18.42 4.68
N LYS A 3 40.85 18.54 3.35
CA LYS A 3 40.21 17.61 2.41
C LYS A 3 40.68 16.14 2.52
N PHE A 4 41.51 15.80 3.51
CA PHE A 4 42.12 14.49 3.69
C PHE A 4 41.22 13.55 4.51
N ALA A 5 40.47 14.07 5.50
CA ALA A 5 39.46 13.29 6.23
C ALA A 5 38.32 12.83 5.30
N ARG A 6 37.93 13.68 4.35
CA ARG A 6 36.90 13.41 3.34
C ARG A 6 37.20 12.20 2.42
N ASN A 7 38.45 11.80 2.26
CA ASN A 7 38.82 10.72 1.33
C ASN A 7 38.89 9.34 1.98
N LEU A 8 38.92 9.25 3.32
CA LEU A 8 39.06 7.97 4.02
C LEU A 8 37.70 7.29 4.26
N SER A 9 36.65 8.05 4.62
CA SER A 9 35.29 7.52 4.77
C SER A 9 34.67 7.06 3.44
N ILE A 10 34.99 7.73 2.33
CA ILE A 10 34.51 7.37 0.98
C ILE A 10 35.08 6.01 0.51
N LEU A 11 36.26 5.59 1.00
CA LEU A 11 36.94 4.38 0.51
C LEU A 11 36.36 3.07 1.07
N ILE A 12 35.71 3.12 2.23
CA ILE A 12 35.17 1.92 2.91
C ILE A 12 33.77 1.55 2.37
N VAL A 13 32.98 2.53 1.92
CA VAL A 13 31.61 2.32 1.42
C VAL A 13 31.55 1.94 -0.08
N LEU A 14 32.54 2.35 -0.88
CA LEU A 14 32.55 2.15 -2.35
C LEU A 14 32.84 0.71 -2.82
N VAL A 15 33.09 -0.26 -1.93
CA VAL A 15 33.42 -1.64 -2.32
C VAL A 15 32.17 -2.54 -2.49
N MET A 16 30.95 -2.05 -2.18
CA MET A 16 29.77 -2.93 -2.09
C MET A 16 28.67 -2.82 -3.16
N PHE A 17 28.74 -1.94 -4.17
CA PHE A 17 27.70 -1.91 -5.22
C PHE A 17 28.26 -1.68 -6.62
N GLY A 18 28.09 -2.67 -7.50
CA GLY A 18 28.41 -2.54 -8.91
C GLY A 18 27.76 -3.63 -9.76
N VAL A 19 26.56 -3.38 -10.28
CA VAL A 19 25.93 -4.16 -11.36
C VAL A 19 25.62 -3.25 -12.56
N ALA A 20 26.23 -3.62 -13.68
CA ALA A 20 25.76 -3.63 -15.06
C ALA A 20 24.94 -2.46 -15.70
N LEU A 21 25.50 -2.04 -16.84
CA LEU A 21 24.88 -1.81 -18.17
C LEU A 21 23.95 -0.61 -18.41
N ALA A 22 24.44 0.30 -19.26
CA ALA A 22 23.69 1.34 -19.95
C ALA A 22 23.36 0.91 -21.39
N ALA A 23 22.15 1.23 -21.87
CA ALA A 23 21.77 1.21 -23.27
C ALA A 23 21.13 2.57 -23.67
N CYS A 24 21.64 3.17 -24.74
CA CYS A 24 21.09 4.32 -25.48
C CYS A 24 19.81 3.88 -26.24
N GLY A 25 18.81 4.67 -26.65
CA GLY A 25 18.66 6.11 -26.85
C GLY A 25 18.11 6.40 -28.27
N THR A 26 16.78 6.65 -28.39
CA THR A 26 16.02 7.53 -29.36
C THR A 26 16.16 7.36 -30.90
N PRO A 27 15.31 7.96 -31.80
CA PRO A 27 14.14 8.86 -31.61
C PRO A 27 12.85 8.57 -32.46
N THR A 28 11.83 9.37 -32.13
CA THR A 28 10.48 9.62 -32.66
C THR A 28 10.43 10.23 -34.09
N GLU A 29 9.35 9.97 -34.83
CA GLU A 29 8.97 10.67 -36.08
C GLU A 29 7.60 11.37 -35.94
N GLU A 30 7.50 12.57 -36.52
CA GLU A 30 6.37 13.52 -36.47
C GLU A 30 5.17 13.08 -37.35
N VAL A 31 3.94 13.44 -36.93
CA VAL A 31 2.76 13.46 -37.82
C VAL A 31 2.00 14.79 -37.70
N VAL A 32 1.64 15.32 -38.86
CA VAL A 32 1.11 16.65 -39.15
C VAL A 32 -0.42 16.72 -38.96
N VAL A 33 -0.87 17.84 -38.39
CA VAL A 33 -2.26 18.26 -38.13
C VAL A 33 -2.98 18.72 -39.40
N THR A 34 -4.26 18.34 -39.56
CA THR A 34 -5.24 19.09 -40.37
C THR A 34 -6.67 19.00 -39.80
N GLU A 35 -7.31 20.15 -39.62
CA GLU A 35 -8.76 20.40 -39.42
C GLU A 35 -9.17 21.58 -40.35
N PRO A 36 -10.45 21.98 -40.51
CA PRO A 36 -11.76 21.30 -40.44
C PRO A 36 -12.63 21.67 -41.70
N PRO A 37 -13.99 21.56 -41.70
CA PRO A 37 -14.75 22.79 -41.43
C PRO A 37 -16.15 22.64 -40.76
N VAL A 38 -16.60 23.82 -40.32
CA VAL A 38 -17.80 24.27 -39.60
C VAL A 38 -19.09 24.18 -40.44
N VAL A 39 -20.24 23.97 -39.79
CA VAL A 39 -21.58 24.31 -40.32
C VAL A 39 -22.36 25.15 -39.30
N GLU A 40 -23.03 26.16 -39.85
CA GLU A 40 -23.66 27.32 -39.21
C GLU A 40 -24.95 27.05 -38.44
N THR A 41 -25.17 27.96 -37.49
CA THR A 41 -26.34 28.24 -36.67
C THR A 41 -27.44 28.99 -37.45
N GLU A 42 -28.70 28.60 -37.27
CA GLU A 42 -29.88 29.45 -37.51
C GLU A 42 -30.76 29.52 -36.24
N ALA A 43 -31.35 30.69 -36.01
CA ALA A 43 -32.32 31.02 -34.95
C ALA A 43 -33.43 31.91 -35.57
N PRO A 44 -34.50 32.27 -34.85
CA PRO A 44 -35.52 31.45 -34.18
C PRO A 44 -36.93 31.73 -34.77
N THR A 45 -37.96 31.00 -34.36
CA THR A 45 -39.36 31.38 -34.61
C THR A 45 -40.19 31.17 -33.33
N GLU A 46 -40.92 32.20 -32.92
CA GLU A 46 -41.73 32.27 -31.70
C GLU A 46 -43.15 31.69 -31.85
N GLU A 47 -43.71 31.38 -30.66
CA GLU A 47 -45.11 31.13 -30.24
C GLU A 47 -45.52 29.66 -30.01
N PRO A 48 -46.41 29.36 -29.02
CA PRO A 48 -46.76 30.07 -27.78
C PRO A 48 -46.61 29.18 -26.53
N THR A 49 -46.70 29.83 -25.37
CA THR A 49 -46.59 29.27 -24.01
C THR A 49 -47.72 28.29 -23.66
N GLU A 50 -47.37 27.03 -23.39
CA GLU A 50 -48.17 26.09 -22.59
C GLU A 50 -47.40 25.76 -21.30
N GLU A 51 -48.16 25.66 -20.19
CA GLU A 51 -47.66 25.43 -18.84
C GLU A 51 -46.85 24.13 -18.74
N PRO A 52 -45.77 24.07 -17.93
CA PRO A 52 -44.96 22.87 -17.84
C PRO A 52 -45.71 21.81 -17.02
N THR A 53 -46.28 20.84 -17.70
CA THR A 53 -46.52 19.51 -17.13
C THR A 53 -45.18 18.92 -16.71
N GLU A 54 -45.06 18.65 -15.41
CA GLU A 54 -43.97 17.95 -14.76
C GLU A 54 -43.77 16.59 -15.46
N VAL A 55 -42.77 16.51 -16.33
CA VAL A 55 -42.31 15.24 -16.90
C VAL A 55 -41.47 14.60 -15.80
N VAL A 56 -42.10 13.71 -15.02
CA VAL A 56 -41.34 12.76 -14.22
C VAL A 56 -40.64 11.85 -15.23
N GLU A 57 -39.37 12.13 -15.51
CA GLU A 57 -38.47 11.19 -16.16
C GLU A 57 -38.43 9.96 -15.25
N THR A 58 -39.20 8.93 -15.60
CA THR A 58 -39.06 7.63 -14.98
C THR A 58 -37.67 7.13 -15.36
N GLU A 59 -36.75 7.16 -14.40
CA GLU A 59 -35.43 6.58 -14.51
C GLU A 59 -35.58 5.14 -14.99
N VAL A 60 -35.10 4.85 -16.20
CA VAL A 60 -35.16 3.52 -16.78
C VAL A 60 -34.07 2.70 -16.12
N VAL A 61 -34.41 2.06 -15.00
CA VAL A 61 -33.49 1.13 -14.32
C VAL A 61 -33.13 0.01 -15.31
N PRO A 62 -31.84 -0.18 -15.64
CA PRO A 62 -31.43 -1.23 -16.56
C PRO A 62 -31.83 -2.59 -15.98
N VAL A 63 -32.59 -3.37 -16.75
CA VAL A 63 -32.95 -4.75 -16.36
C VAL A 63 -31.82 -5.66 -16.83
N PHE A 64 -31.12 -6.28 -15.88
CA PHE A 64 -30.09 -7.28 -16.17
C PHE A 64 -30.70 -8.68 -16.20
N GLU A 65 -30.54 -9.38 -17.34
CA GLU A 65 -31.00 -10.77 -17.47
C GLU A 65 -30.00 -11.74 -16.85
N ASP A 66 -30.49 -12.75 -16.12
CA ASP A 66 -29.67 -13.81 -15.53
C ASP A 66 -28.83 -14.53 -16.59
N GLN A 67 -27.56 -14.77 -16.28
CA GLN A 67 -26.59 -15.42 -17.17
C GLN A 67 -26.13 -16.77 -16.59
N PRO A 68 -26.97 -17.83 -16.66
CA PRO A 68 -26.65 -19.11 -16.05
C PRO A 68 -25.35 -19.71 -16.64
N PHE A 69 -24.58 -20.41 -15.80
CA PHE A 69 -23.33 -21.04 -16.24
C PHE A 69 -23.54 -22.09 -17.34
N GLY A 70 -24.69 -22.78 -17.30
CA GLY A 70 -25.10 -23.75 -18.31
C GLY A 70 -26.52 -24.24 -18.07
N GLU A 71 -26.98 -25.14 -18.91
CA GLU A 71 -28.30 -25.76 -18.78
C GLU A 71 -28.26 -26.96 -17.80
N ASN A 72 -29.38 -27.23 -17.13
CA ASN A 72 -29.58 -28.41 -16.27
C ASN A 72 -28.51 -28.58 -15.17
N LEU A 73 -28.09 -27.47 -14.56
CA LEU A 73 -27.13 -27.49 -13.46
C LEU A 73 -27.66 -28.31 -12.27
N PRO A 74 -26.81 -29.07 -11.57
CA PRO A 74 -27.22 -29.76 -10.35
C PRO A 74 -27.73 -28.76 -9.30
N THR A 75 -28.83 -29.09 -8.63
CA THR A 75 -29.43 -28.26 -7.57
C THR A 75 -29.22 -28.84 -6.17
N ALA A 76 -28.65 -30.04 -6.08
CA ALA A 76 -28.40 -30.73 -4.82
C ALA A 76 -27.24 -31.73 -4.98
N PRO A 77 -26.52 -32.08 -3.90
CA PRO A 77 -25.48 -33.09 -3.94
C PRO A 77 -26.08 -34.48 -4.16
N THR A 78 -25.33 -35.33 -4.86
CA THR A 78 -25.72 -36.70 -5.20
C THR A 78 -24.86 -37.79 -4.55
N ILE A 79 -23.75 -37.40 -3.92
CA ILE A 79 -22.77 -38.28 -3.28
C ILE A 79 -22.70 -37.91 -1.80
N ASP A 80 -23.14 -38.84 -0.95
CA ASP A 80 -23.22 -38.67 0.51
C ASP A 80 -21.98 -39.19 1.25
N THR A 81 -21.06 -39.84 0.54
CA THR A 81 -19.78 -40.27 1.14
C THR A 81 -18.87 -39.05 1.24
N PRO A 82 -18.40 -38.68 2.45
CA PRO A 82 -17.51 -37.54 2.62
C PRO A 82 -16.19 -37.74 1.85
N PHE A 83 -15.70 -36.69 1.22
CA PHE A 83 -14.37 -36.66 0.63
C PHE A 83 -13.39 -36.05 1.62
N VAL A 84 -12.34 -36.79 1.96
CA VAL A 84 -11.38 -36.41 3.01
C VAL A 84 -10.04 -36.07 2.37
N VAL A 85 -9.50 -34.90 2.67
CA VAL A 85 -8.19 -34.43 2.18
C VAL A 85 -7.26 -34.16 3.36
N ALA A 86 -6.05 -34.72 3.31
CA ALA A 86 -5.07 -34.49 4.36
C ALA A 86 -4.28 -33.20 4.10
N TYR A 87 -4.24 -32.33 5.10
CA TYR A 87 -3.50 -31.07 5.12
C TYR A 87 -2.46 -31.04 6.26
N GLN A 88 -1.54 -30.07 6.20
CA GLN A 88 -0.72 -29.71 7.37
C GLN A 88 -1.52 -28.82 8.33
N ASP A 89 -0.89 -28.39 9.42
CA ASP A 89 -1.55 -27.58 10.44
C ASP A 89 -2.07 -26.24 9.87
N PHE A 90 -3.32 -25.92 10.22
CA PHE A 90 -3.97 -24.65 9.91
C PHE A 90 -3.68 -23.59 10.98
N SER A 91 -3.60 -22.32 10.59
CA SER A 91 -3.50 -21.20 11.53
C SER A 91 -4.87 -20.76 12.07
N GLN A 92 -5.97 -21.28 11.48
CA GLN A 92 -7.36 -20.91 11.73
C GLN A 92 -7.75 -19.52 11.22
N LYS A 93 -6.95 -18.96 10.31
CA LYS A 93 -7.23 -17.69 9.65
C LYS A 93 -7.81 -17.91 8.26
N PHE A 94 -9.01 -18.44 8.21
CA PHE A 94 -9.66 -18.91 6.99
C PHE A 94 -10.35 -17.82 6.14
N SER A 95 -10.46 -16.59 6.63
CA SER A 95 -10.99 -15.45 5.88
C SER A 95 -10.13 -15.14 4.65
N PRO A 96 -10.73 -14.75 3.51
CA PRO A 96 -9.97 -14.31 2.33
C PRO A 96 -9.15 -13.04 2.54
N PHE A 97 -9.39 -12.31 3.64
CA PHE A 97 -8.66 -11.08 3.97
C PHE A 97 -7.37 -11.34 4.76
N PHE A 98 -7.34 -12.34 5.64
CA PHE A 98 -6.29 -12.48 6.67
C PHE A 98 -5.64 -13.86 6.72
N GLY A 99 -5.78 -14.65 5.66
CA GLY A 99 -5.09 -15.94 5.54
C GLY A 99 -3.58 -15.82 5.68
N ASP A 100 -3.01 -16.68 6.53
CA ASP A 100 -1.60 -16.63 6.95
C ASP A 100 -0.79 -17.72 6.25
N THR A 101 -1.39 -18.90 6.06
CA THR A 101 -0.76 -20.01 5.34
C THR A 101 -1.50 -20.32 4.04
N ALA A 102 -0.80 -20.97 3.11
CA ALA A 102 -1.41 -21.51 1.89
C ALA A 102 -2.58 -22.46 2.21
N TYR A 103 -2.53 -23.17 3.34
CA TYR A 103 -3.59 -24.09 3.76
C TYR A 103 -4.84 -23.34 4.22
N ASP A 104 -4.68 -22.19 4.88
CA ASP A 104 -5.82 -21.34 5.22
C ASP A 104 -6.43 -20.72 3.96
N MET A 105 -5.60 -20.35 2.98
CA MET A 105 -6.06 -19.85 1.69
C MET A 105 -6.76 -20.92 0.85
N ASP A 106 -6.39 -22.19 0.96
CA ASP A 106 -7.13 -23.30 0.36
C ASP A 106 -8.53 -23.43 0.97
N VAL A 107 -8.67 -23.23 2.28
CA VAL A 107 -10.00 -23.17 2.95
C VAL A 107 -10.81 -21.99 2.43
N ALA A 108 -10.20 -20.79 2.34
CA ALA A 108 -10.86 -19.63 1.77
C ALA A 108 -11.32 -19.91 0.32
N GLY A 109 -10.45 -20.48 -0.52
CA GLY A 109 -10.73 -20.81 -1.92
C GLY A 109 -11.90 -21.77 -2.14
N MET A 110 -12.22 -22.62 -1.17
CA MET A 110 -13.43 -23.46 -1.21
C MET A 110 -14.72 -22.65 -1.06
N THR A 111 -14.65 -21.51 -0.35
CA THR A 111 -15.79 -20.65 -0.01
C THR A 111 -15.93 -19.42 -0.89
N GLN A 112 -14.89 -19.01 -1.61
CA GLN A 112 -14.88 -17.78 -2.40
C GLN A 112 -15.03 -18.02 -3.91
N ILE A 113 -15.32 -16.95 -4.64
CA ILE A 113 -15.15 -16.86 -6.09
C ILE A 113 -14.17 -15.73 -6.40
N SER A 114 -13.30 -15.95 -7.39
CA SER A 114 -12.43 -14.90 -7.93
C SER A 114 -13.12 -14.25 -9.13
N ILE A 115 -12.86 -12.95 -9.34
CA ILE A 115 -13.31 -12.21 -10.53
C ILE A 115 -12.68 -12.82 -11.79
N MET A 116 -11.34 -12.92 -11.82
CA MET A 116 -10.61 -13.46 -12.96
C MET A 116 -10.72 -14.97 -13.07
N THR A 117 -10.85 -15.44 -14.32
CA THR A 117 -10.67 -16.85 -14.66
C THR A 117 -9.36 -17.04 -15.40
N THR A 118 -8.61 -18.06 -15.02
CA THR A 118 -7.38 -18.45 -15.70
C THR A 118 -7.47 -19.88 -16.22
N ASP A 119 -6.70 -20.16 -17.27
CA ASP A 119 -6.51 -21.49 -17.78
C ASP A 119 -5.49 -22.30 -16.94
N ARG A 120 -5.17 -23.52 -17.39
CA ARG A 120 -4.29 -24.45 -16.65
C ARG A 120 -2.84 -24.00 -16.52
N VAL A 121 -2.41 -23.01 -17.29
CA VAL A 121 -1.05 -22.46 -17.24
C VAL A 121 -1.03 -21.03 -16.72
N GLY A 122 -2.16 -20.53 -16.21
CA GLY A 122 -2.29 -19.17 -15.71
C GLY A 122 -2.58 -18.12 -16.79
N GLY A 123 -2.88 -18.55 -18.02
CA GLY A 123 -3.33 -17.66 -19.09
C GLY A 123 -4.70 -17.07 -18.75
N ILE A 124 -4.87 -15.78 -18.98
CA ILE A 124 -6.12 -15.07 -18.67
C ILE A 124 -7.21 -15.48 -19.66
N VAL A 125 -8.42 -15.71 -19.16
CA VAL A 125 -9.63 -15.95 -19.95
C VAL A 125 -10.47 -14.67 -19.92
N TYR A 126 -10.48 -13.90 -21.01
CA TYR A 126 -11.07 -12.57 -21.03
C TYR A 126 -12.61 -12.60 -21.12
N ASN A 127 -13.16 -13.48 -21.94
CA ASN A 127 -14.59 -13.64 -22.19
C ASN A 127 -15.15 -14.86 -21.45
N ALA A 128 -14.92 -14.96 -20.14
CA ALA A 128 -15.26 -16.14 -19.35
C ALA A 128 -16.77 -16.35 -19.14
N ILE A 129 -17.64 -15.36 -19.33
CA ILE A 129 -19.09 -15.53 -19.16
C ILE A 129 -19.63 -16.50 -20.20
N GLU A 130 -19.37 -16.24 -21.48
CA GLU A 130 -19.71 -17.16 -22.58
C GLU A 130 -18.70 -18.30 -22.69
N GLY A 131 -17.43 -17.99 -22.46
CA GLY A 131 -16.31 -18.90 -22.35
C GLY A 131 -15.35 -18.84 -23.53
N GLU A 132 -14.09 -19.19 -23.25
CA GLU A 132 -13.03 -19.28 -24.27
C GLU A 132 -12.47 -20.70 -24.33
N THR A 133 -12.08 -21.14 -25.53
CA THR A 133 -11.47 -22.46 -25.72
C THR A 133 -9.96 -22.32 -25.82
N HIS A 134 -9.24 -22.85 -24.83
CA HIS A 134 -7.77 -22.84 -24.81
C HIS A 134 -7.25 -24.27 -24.93
N ASN A 135 -6.14 -24.45 -25.67
CA ASN A 135 -5.50 -25.74 -25.82
C ASN A 135 -4.49 -25.99 -24.69
N TYR A 136 -4.54 -27.16 -24.07
CA TYR A 136 -3.50 -27.63 -23.15
C TYR A 136 -3.12 -29.07 -23.48
N ASN A 137 -1.85 -29.28 -23.83
CA ASN A 137 -1.30 -30.59 -24.23
C ASN A 137 -2.11 -31.29 -25.35
N GLY A 138 -2.56 -30.53 -26.35
CA GLY A 138 -3.30 -31.07 -27.50
C GLY A 138 -4.77 -31.37 -27.22
N VAL A 139 -5.28 -30.99 -26.05
CA VAL A 139 -6.70 -31.08 -25.70
C VAL A 139 -7.27 -29.68 -25.53
N ASP A 140 -8.36 -29.41 -26.24
CA ASP A 140 -9.10 -28.16 -26.11
C ASP A 140 -9.99 -28.20 -24.86
N TYR A 141 -9.92 -27.14 -24.06
CA TYR A 141 -10.74 -26.97 -22.86
C TYR A 141 -11.52 -25.67 -22.97
N LEU A 142 -12.83 -25.76 -22.77
CA LEU A 142 -13.68 -24.59 -22.61
C LEU A 142 -13.57 -24.08 -21.17
N TYR A 143 -13.15 -22.83 -21.01
CA TYR A 143 -13.08 -22.13 -19.75
C TYR A 143 -14.24 -21.15 -19.64
N LYS A 144 -15.03 -21.28 -18.57
CA LYS A 144 -16.11 -20.35 -18.21
C LYS A 144 -15.92 -19.90 -16.76
N GLY A 145 -16.36 -18.69 -16.46
CA GLY A 145 -16.00 -17.98 -15.24
C GLY A 145 -17.09 -17.08 -14.67
N ALA A 146 -16.67 -16.32 -13.66
CA ALA A 146 -17.50 -15.40 -12.88
C ALA A 146 -17.60 -14.00 -13.51
N ALA A 147 -16.64 -13.60 -14.36
CA ALA A 147 -16.64 -12.29 -15.01
C ALA A 147 -15.97 -12.33 -16.39
N ASP A 148 -16.40 -11.42 -17.27
CA ASP A 148 -15.61 -10.98 -18.41
C ASP A 148 -14.70 -9.84 -17.94
N ILE A 149 -13.47 -9.79 -18.46
CA ILE A 149 -12.51 -8.76 -18.09
C ILE A 149 -11.89 -8.09 -19.32
N ALA A 150 -11.46 -6.85 -19.15
CA ALA A 150 -10.73 -6.08 -20.17
C ALA A 150 -9.59 -5.28 -19.55
N VAL A 151 -8.51 -5.12 -20.31
CA VAL A 151 -7.36 -4.28 -19.97
C VAL A 151 -7.09 -3.35 -21.14
N ASP A 152 -7.17 -2.05 -20.91
CA ASP A 152 -7.00 -1.01 -21.93
C ASP A 152 -5.94 -0.01 -21.49
N TYR A 153 -4.82 0.05 -22.22
CA TYR A 153 -3.73 1.00 -21.95
C TYR A 153 -3.84 2.19 -22.90
N ASP A 154 -3.92 3.38 -22.34
CA ASP A 154 -3.91 4.65 -23.07
C ASP A 154 -2.51 5.29 -23.00
N GLU A 155 -1.79 5.26 -24.13
CA GLU A 155 -0.47 5.88 -24.27
C GLU A 155 -0.50 7.41 -24.12
N ALA A 156 -1.62 8.08 -24.40
CA ALA A 156 -1.71 9.53 -24.38
C ALA A 156 -1.78 10.09 -22.96
N THR A 157 -2.45 9.36 -22.05
CA THR A 157 -2.56 9.71 -20.63
C THR A 157 -1.62 8.91 -19.74
N ASP A 158 -0.93 7.92 -20.30
CA ASP A 158 -0.13 6.92 -19.57
C ASP A 158 -0.93 6.29 -18.43
N THR A 159 -2.11 5.74 -18.76
CA THR A 159 -3.00 5.09 -17.78
C THR A 159 -3.51 3.75 -18.31
N THR A 160 -3.69 2.78 -17.42
CA THR A 160 -4.33 1.50 -17.75
C THR A 160 -5.66 1.35 -17.02
N LYS A 161 -6.70 0.97 -17.76
CA LYS A 161 -8.03 0.61 -17.23
C LYS A 161 -8.19 -0.90 -17.16
N TYR A 162 -8.64 -1.37 -16.01
CA TYR A 162 -8.96 -2.77 -15.74
C TYR A 162 -10.46 -2.85 -15.47
N THR A 163 -11.21 -3.47 -16.38
CA THR A 163 -12.67 -3.60 -16.25
C THR A 163 -13.03 -5.05 -15.92
N ALA A 164 -13.97 -5.24 -15.01
CA ALA A 164 -14.60 -6.54 -14.77
C ALA A 164 -16.12 -6.41 -14.84
N ARG A 165 -16.74 -7.20 -15.73
CA ARG A 165 -18.17 -7.39 -15.84
C ARG A 165 -18.55 -8.73 -15.23
N LEU A 166 -19.22 -8.71 -14.09
CA LEU A 166 -19.67 -9.91 -13.39
C LEU A 166 -20.80 -10.62 -14.15
N ARG A 167 -20.81 -11.94 -14.05
CA ARG A 167 -21.92 -12.80 -14.46
C ARG A 167 -23.16 -12.46 -13.63
N VAL A 168 -24.25 -12.11 -14.31
CA VAL A 168 -25.53 -11.80 -13.66
C VAL A 168 -26.17 -13.08 -13.09
N GLY A 169 -26.72 -12.99 -11.88
CA GLY A 169 -27.45 -14.09 -11.22
C GLY A 169 -26.62 -14.95 -10.26
N MET A 170 -25.35 -14.62 -10.02
CA MET A 170 -24.54 -15.26 -8.99
C MET A 170 -25.06 -14.95 -7.58
N LYS A 171 -24.88 -15.89 -6.64
CA LYS A 171 -25.33 -15.77 -5.26
C LYS A 171 -24.28 -16.24 -4.26
N PHE A 172 -24.24 -15.59 -3.11
CA PHE A 172 -23.53 -16.07 -1.93
C PHE A 172 -24.20 -17.31 -1.34
N SER A 173 -23.48 -17.99 -0.44
CA SER A 173 -23.97 -19.23 0.17
C SER A 173 -25.29 -19.10 0.95
N ASP A 174 -25.62 -17.90 1.43
CA ASP A 174 -26.88 -17.57 2.10
C ASP A 174 -28.00 -17.15 1.12
N GLY A 175 -27.71 -17.07 -0.18
CA GLY A 175 -28.66 -16.76 -1.23
C GLY A 175 -28.73 -15.27 -1.61
N GLU A 176 -27.98 -14.40 -0.92
CA GLU A 176 -27.84 -12.99 -1.30
C GLU A 176 -27.16 -12.86 -2.67
N PRO A 177 -27.58 -11.91 -3.52
CA PRO A 177 -26.99 -11.73 -4.84
C PRO A 177 -25.55 -11.21 -4.74
N VAL A 178 -24.69 -11.64 -5.67
CA VAL A 178 -23.36 -11.07 -5.86
C VAL A 178 -23.46 -9.90 -6.83
N THR A 179 -22.91 -8.74 -6.46
CA THR A 179 -23.00 -7.49 -7.23
C THR A 179 -21.66 -6.76 -7.30
N ALA A 180 -21.61 -5.68 -8.08
CA ALA A 180 -20.46 -4.77 -8.10
C ALA A 180 -20.19 -4.15 -6.72
N ASP A 181 -21.22 -3.96 -5.89
CA ASP A 181 -21.07 -3.37 -4.56
C ASP A 181 -20.18 -4.22 -3.64
N ASP A 182 -20.28 -5.55 -3.76
CA ASP A 182 -19.43 -6.50 -3.05
C ASP A 182 -17.96 -6.37 -3.49
N VAL A 183 -17.72 -6.16 -4.79
CA VAL A 183 -16.37 -5.97 -5.32
C VAL A 183 -15.77 -4.63 -4.86
N ILE A 184 -16.57 -3.56 -4.88
CA ILE A 184 -16.17 -2.26 -4.33
C ILE A 184 -15.81 -2.41 -2.85
N PHE A 185 -16.67 -3.04 -2.04
CA PHE A 185 -16.38 -3.33 -0.64
C PHE A 185 -15.06 -4.10 -0.46
N THR A 186 -14.82 -5.13 -1.29
CA THR A 186 -13.57 -5.90 -1.23
C THR A 186 -12.36 -5.02 -1.53
N TYR A 187 -12.41 -4.18 -2.56
CA TYR A 187 -11.32 -3.25 -2.88
C TYR A 187 -11.02 -2.32 -1.72
N TYR A 188 -12.05 -1.67 -1.16
CA TYR A 188 -11.87 -0.75 -0.06
C TYR A 188 -11.34 -1.43 1.20
N THR A 189 -11.76 -2.66 1.49
CA THR A 189 -11.19 -3.44 2.60
C THR A 189 -9.69 -3.71 2.40
N TYR A 190 -9.28 -4.13 1.19
CA TYR A 190 -7.87 -4.41 0.89
C TYR A 190 -6.98 -3.16 0.81
N LEU A 191 -7.58 -2.00 0.54
CA LEU A 191 -6.89 -0.72 0.32
C LEU A 191 -6.97 0.22 1.53
N ASP A 192 -7.69 -0.15 2.58
CA ASP A 192 -7.73 0.59 3.83
C ASP A 192 -6.33 0.62 4.49
N PRO A 193 -5.87 1.77 5.03
CA PRO A 193 -4.53 1.87 5.64
C PRO A 193 -4.35 0.98 6.89
N SER A 194 -5.42 0.52 7.54
CA SER A 194 -5.35 -0.42 8.66
C SER A 194 -5.25 -1.89 8.22
N TYR A 195 -5.34 -2.18 6.92
CA TYR A 195 -5.24 -3.54 6.40
C TYR A 195 -3.81 -4.09 6.56
N VAL A 196 -3.69 -5.19 7.33
CA VAL A 196 -2.42 -5.86 7.65
C VAL A 196 -2.29 -7.26 7.04
N GLY A 197 -3.18 -7.63 6.11
CA GLY A 197 -3.14 -8.93 5.44
C GLY A 197 -2.13 -8.98 4.29
N SER A 198 -2.14 -10.09 3.54
CA SER A 198 -1.05 -10.47 2.62
C SER A 198 -1.22 -10.00 1.17
N THR A 199 -2.23 -9.19 0.84
CA THR A 199 -2.39 -8.70 -0.54
C THR A 199 -1.32 -7.69 -0.94
N SER A 200 -0.96 -7.66 -2.22
CA SER A 200 -0.08 -6.64 -2.81
C SER A 200 -0.87 -5.53 -3.53
N LEU A 201 -2.20 -5.52 -3.43
CA LEU A 201 -3.02 -4.57 -4.20
C LEU A 201 -2.62 -3.10 -3.97
N ALA A 202 -2.29 -2.73 -2.73
CA ALA A 202 -1.89 -1.38 -2.38
C ALA A 202 -0.53 -0.94 -2.98
N SER A 203 0.26 -1.86 -3.56
CA SER A 203 1.52 -1.50 -4.22
C SER A 203 1.34 -0.97 -5.64
N TYR A 204 0.15 -1.13 -6.23
CA TYR A 204 -0.10 -0.66 -7.59
C TYR A 204 -0.50 0.82 -7.60
N PRO A 205 -0.12 1.57 -8.63
CA PRO A 205 -0.36 3.01 -8.70
C PRO A 205 -1.79 3.33 -9.14
N ILE A 206 -2.78 2.84 -8.37
CA ILE A 206 -4.20 3.13 -8.54
C ILE A 206 -4.42 4.62 -8.32
N VAL A 207 -5.07 5.27 -9.29
CA VAL A 207 -5.29 6.72 -9.27
C VAL A 207 -6.07 7.11 -8.00
N GLY A 208 -5.53 8.06 -7.22
CA GLY A 208 -6.14 8.55 -5.98
C GLY A 208 -6.02 7.63 -4.76
N LEU A 209 -5.37 6.45 -4.87
CA LEU A 209 -5.22 5.54 -3.72
C LEU A 209 -4.40 6.15 -2.60
N LYS A 210 -3.24 6.74 -2.93
CA LYS A 210 -2.37 7.35 -1.94
C LYS A 210 -3.06 8.52 -1.25
N ASP A 211 -3.79 9.33 -2.01
CA ASP A 211 -4.58 10.45 -1.48
C ASP A 211 -5.61 9.95 -0.45
N TYR A 212 -6.33 8.87 -0.78
CA TYR A 212 -7.28 8.22 0.12
C TYR A 212 -6.60 7.65 1.38
N GLN A 213 -5.51 6.89 1.24
CA GLN A 213 -4.86 6.26 2.39
C GLN A 213 -4.20 7.27 3.34
N THR A 214 -3.65 8.35 2.79
CA THR A 214 -2.99 9.42 3.56
C THR A 214 -3.95 10.51 4.00
N GLN A 215 -5.21 10.47 3.52
CA GLN A 215 -6.19 11.53 3.71
C GLN A 215 -5.62 12.92 3.35
N THR A 216 -4.74 12.97 2.35
CA THR A 216 -4.03 14.15 1.88
C THR A 216 -4.00 14.12 0.37
N THR A 217 -4.66 15.06 -0.31
CA THR A 217 -4.65 15.10 -1.78
C THR A 217 -3.24 15.32 -2.33
N SER A 218 -2.96 14.88 -3.55
CA SER A 218 -1.67 15.11 -4.20
C SER A 218 -1.31 16.61 -4.28
N GLU A 219 -2.30 17.49 -4.52
CA GLU A 219 -2.08 18.95 -4.51
C GLU A 219 -1.66 19.47 -3.13
N VAL A 220 -2.29 18.97 -2.07
CA VAL A 220 -1.93 19.33 -0.69
C VAL A 220 -0.59 18.72 -0.32
N TYR A 221 -0.30 17.48 -0.72
CA TYR A 221 0.99 16.86 -0.52
C TYR A 221 2.11 17.72 -1.11
N ASP A 222 1.98 18.13 -2.38
CA ASP A 222 2.95 18.98 -3.07
C ASP A 222 3.11 20.35 -2.39
N LYS A 223 2.00 20.94 -1.90
CA LYS A 223 2.03 22.18 -1.12
C LYS A 223 2.89 22.02 0.14
N TYR A 224 2.66 20.97 0.94
CA TYR A 224 3.38 20.76 2.19
C TYR A 224 4.81 20.26 1.97
N ASP A 225 5.09 19.53 0.89
CA ASP A 225 6.45 19.22 0.43
C ASP A 225 7.21 20.53 0.19
N ALA A 226 6.63 21.46 -0.57
CA ALA A 226 7.23 22.78 -0.81
C ALA A 226 7.44 23.58 0.47
N LEU A 227 6.47 23.59 1.40
CA LEU A 227 6.64 24.26 2.70
C LEU A 227 7.79 23.67 3.51
N PHE A 228 7.96 22.33 3.52
CA PHE A 228 9.10 21.70 4.17
C PHE A 228 10.43 22.15 3.55
N GLU A 229 10.52 22.17 2.22
CA GLU A 229 11.73 22.63 1.52
C GLU A 229 12.04 24.10 1.82
N GLU A 230 11.04 24.97 1.92
CA GLU A 230 11.22 26.38 2.29
C GLU A 230 11.66 26.55 3.75
N ILE A 231 11.05 25.83 4.70
CA ILE A 231 11.47 25.80 6.12
C ILE A 231 12.93 25.36 6.22
N TYR A 232 13.28 24.27 5.53
CA TYR A 232 14.63 23.73 5.55
C TYR A 232 15.65 24.71 4.95
N ALA A 233 15.30 25.37 3.84
CA ALA A 233 16.15 26.35 3.17
C ALA A 233 16.33 27.65 3.98
N ALA A 234 15.33 28.05 4.77
CA ALA A 234 15.45 29.19 5.69
C ALA A 234 16.50 28.93 6.80
N GLY A 235 16.67 27.66 7.16
CA GLY A 235 17.68 27.20 8.12
C GLY A 235 17.20 27.23 9.57
N MET A 236 17.90 26.50 10.43
CA MET A 236 17.48 26.28 11.82
C MET A 236 17.44 27.54 12.69
N ASP A 237 18.22 28.56 12.32
CA ASP A 237 18.33 29.83 13.05
C ASP A 237 17.34 30.89 12.53
N HIS A 238 16.48 30.55 11.57
CA HIS A 238 15.51 31.48 11.01
C HIS A 238 14.47 31.92 12.05
N GLU A 239 14.31 33.22 12.25
CA GLU A 239 13.22 33.77 13.06
C GLU A 239 11.95 33.87 12.18
N HIS A 240 10.92 33.10 12.52
CA HIS A 240 9.63 33.11 11.80
C HIS A 240 9.03 34.53 11.73
N ALA A 241 8.54 34.89 10.55
CA ALA A 241 7.88 36.16 10.29
C ALA A 241 6.52 35.97 9.61
N ASP A 242 5.62 36.95 9.76
CA ASP A 242 4.29 36.94 9.12
C ASP A 242 4.33 36.89 7.57
N THR A 243 5.50 37.10 6.97
CA THR A 243 5.72 37.01 5.52
C THR A 243 6.09 35.61 5.04
N ASP A 244 6.41 34.70 5.95
CA ASP A 244 6.74 33.31 5.62
C ASP A 244 5.47 32.56 5.18
N ALA A 245 5.62 31.60 4.26
CA ALA A 245 4.50 30.83 3.74
C ALA A 245 3.99 29.74 4.71
N TRP A 246 4.77 29.44 5.75
CA TRP A 246 4.49 28.45 6.78
C TRP A 246 4.18 29.11 8.14
N THR A 247 3.66 28.33 9.09
CA THR A 247 3.41 28.78 10.46
C THR A 247 4.61 28.56 11.38
N ALA A 248 4.70 29.32 12.47
CA ALA A 248 5.73 29.10 13.49
C ALA A 248 5.67 27.68 14.10
N GLU A 249 4.47 27.10 14.20
CA GLU A 249 4.26 25.73 14.67
C GLU A 249 4.83 24.70 13.70
N GLN A 250 4.59 24.86 12.40
CA GLN A 250 5.15 24.01 11.35
C GLN A 250 6.68 24.05 11.36
N GLN A 251 7.27 25.24 11.46
CA GLN A 251 8.72 25.39 11.54
C GLN A 251 9.30 24.73 12.80
N THR A 252 8.67 24.96 13.96
CA THR A 252 9.10 24.36 15.23
C THR A 252 9.07 22.83 15.15
N TYR A 253 7.97 22.28 14.63
CA TYR A 253 7.82 20.83 14.45
C TYR A 253 8.94 20.25 13.58
N VAL A 254 9.23 20.84 12.42
CA VAL A 254 10.27 20.34 11.51
C VAL A 254 11.64 20.28 12.21
N TRP A 255 12.05 21.35 12.91
CA TRP A 255 13.36 21.38 13.55
C TRP A 255 13.44 20.51 14.80
N ASP A 256 12.36 20.40 15.58
CA ASP A 256 12.30 19.51 16.75
C ASP A 256 12.37 18.04 16.33
N GLU A 257 11.63 17.64 15.30
CA GLU A 257 11.63 16.26 14.79
C GLU A 257 12.95 15.91 14.09
N LEU A 258 13.55 16.85 13.34
CA LEU A 258 14.91 16.65 12.80
C LEU A 258 15.91 16.42 13.93
N LYS A 259 15.88 17.24 15.01
CA LYS A 259 16.76 17.06 16.17
C LYS A 259 16.53 15.72 16.85
N ALA A 260 15.27 15.34 17.08
CA ALA A 260 14.91 14.08 17.71
C ALA A 260 15.40 12.88 16.89
N ALA A 261 15.21 12.91 15.57
CA ALA A 261 15.69 11.87 14.66
C ALA A 261 17.22 11.81 14.61
N GLY A 262 17.90 12.95 14.55
CA GLY A 262 19.37 13.00 14.58
C GLY A 262 19.96 12.46 15.89
N LEU A 263 19.34 12.73 17.03
CA LEU A 263 19.70 12.14 18.32
C LEU A 263 19.52 10.61 18.32
N ALA A 264 18.42 10.13 17.74
CA ALA A 264 18.17 8.70 17.60
C ALA A 264 19.22 8.01 16.73
N GLU A 265 19.67 8.64 15.64
CA GLU A 265 20.75 8.13 14.81
C GLU A 265 22.09 8.11 15.55
N ALA A 266 22.44 9.18 16.28
CA ALA A 266 23.64 9.20 17.13
C ALA A 266 23.63 8.08 18.18
N GLN A 267 22.49 7.86 18.84
CA GLN A 267 22.29 6.74 19.77
C GLN A 267 22.42 5.38 19.07
N GLY A 268 21.87 5.25 17.85
CA GLY A 268 21.97 4.06 17.02
C GLY A 268 23.41 3.70 16.67
N ILE A 269 24.24 4.71 16.35
CA ILE A 269 25.67 4.52 16.12
C ILE A 269 26.36 4.02 17.40
N VAL A 270 26.07 4.62 18.56
CA VAL A 270 26.65 4.17 19.84
C VAL A 270 26.28 2.71 20.12
N ALA A 271 25.01 2.34 19.94
CA ALA A 271 24.56 0.97 20.12
C ALA A 271 25.24 0.00 19.14
N TYR A 272 25.34 0.39 17.86
CA TYR A 272 26.01 -0.41 16.84
C TYR A 272 27.50 -0.62 17.17
N VAL A 273 28.20 0.45 17.61
CA VAL A 273 29.61 0.38 18.01
C VAL A 273 29.81 -0.51 19.24
N ASP A 274 28.95 -0.35 20.25
CA ASP A 274 29.00 -1.16 21.47
C ASP A 274 28.82 -2.66 21.18
N GLU A 275 27.81 -2.99 20.38
CA GLU A 275 27.47 -4.38 20.04
C GLU A 275 28.56 -5.06 19.19
N ASN A 276 29.11 -4.35 18.20
CA ASN A 276 29.95 -4.96 17.17
C ASN A 276 31.46 -4.78 17.41
N TYR A 277 31.87 -3.76 18.17
CA TYR A 277 33.27 -3.35 18.23
C TYR A 277 33.84 -3.17 19.64
N ARG A 278 33.03 -3.01 20.69
CA ARG A 278 33.52 -2.81 22.07
C ARG A 278 34.51 -3.90 22.49
N GLU A 279 34.16 -5.17 22.31
CA GLU A 279 35.00 -6.32 22.71
C GLU A 279 36.36 -6.34 22.02
N GLY A 280 36.42 -5.89 20.76
CA GLY A 280 37.63 -5.96 19.95
C GLY A 280 38.50 -4.70 20.01
N TYR A 281 37.91 -3.54 20.25
CA TYR A 281 38.55 -2.25 19.96
C TYR A 281 38.54 -1.26 21.12
N ALA A 282 37.78 -1.48 22.19
CA ALA A 282 37.72 -0.54 23.33
C ALA A 282 39.10 -0.24 23.95
N LEU A 283 39.90 -1.30 24.18
CA LEU A 283 41.23 -1.15 24.79
C LEU A 283 42.18 -0.36 23.87
N ASP A 284 42.10 -0.58 22.56
CA ASP A 284 42.98 0.07 21.59
C ASP A 284 42.58 1.52 21.31
N TYR A 285 41.27 1.81 21.26
CA TYR A 285 40.76 3.15 20.91
C TYR A 285 40.67 4.10 22.09
N ILE A 286 40.35 3.61 23.30
CA ILE A 286 40.17 4.46 24.49
C ILE A 286 40.94 3.98 25.73
N GLY A 287 41.74 2.91 25.63
CA GLY A 287 42.54 2.43 26.76
C GLY A 287 41.72 1.82 27.90
N LYS A 288 40.45 1.46 27.66
CA LYS A 288 39.52 0.92 28.66
C LYS A 288 39.20 -0.54 28.36
N GLU A 289 39.09 -1.35 29.41
CA GLU A 289 38.67 -2.74 29.25
C GLU A 289 37.22 -2.80 28.73
N PRO A 290 36.88 -3.75 27.82
CA PRO A 290 35.52 -3.85 27.28
C PRO A 290 34.44 -3.93 28.35
N THR A 291 34.70 -4.60 29.48
CA THR A 291 33.74 -4.70 30.58
C THR A 291 33.52 -3.37 31.31
N GLU A 292 34.54 -2.49 31.37
CA GLU A 292 34.39 -1.14 31.94
C GLU A 292 33.53 -0.27 31.04
N VAL A 293 33.72 -0.36 29.72
CA VAL A 293 32.93 0.39 28.73
C VAL A 293 31.46 -0.03 28.78
N ALA A 294 31.17 -1.33 28.90
CA ALA A 294 29.80 -1.85 28.96
C ALA A 294 28.98 -1.32 30.16
N GLU A 295 29.66 -0.89 31.23
CA GLU A 295 29.03 -0.39 32.46
C GLU A 295 28.98 1.14 32.53
N ASN A 296 29.47 1.84 31.50
CA ASN A 296 29.54 3.31 31.47
C ASN A 296 29.11 3.86 30.11
N GLU A 297 27.89 4.41 30.07
CA GLU A 297 27.30 5.03 28.88
C GLU A 297 28.20 6.11 28.26
N GLY A 298 28.88 6.91 29.08
CA GLY A 298 29.79 7.94 28.59
C GLY A 298 31.04 7.39 27.89
N LEU A 299 31.52 6.22 28.30
CA LEU A 299 32.59 5.50 27.58
C LEU A 299 32.08 4.87 26.29
N GLN A 300 30.83 4.37 26.26
CA GLN A 300 30.20 3.87 25.03
C GLN A 300 30.08 4.99 24.00
N VAL A 301 29.62 6.18 24.42
CA VAL A 301 29.55 7.36 23.55
C VAL A 301 30.93 7.77 23.07
N GLY A 302 31.93 7.87 23.96
CA GLY A 302 33.30 8.24 23.59
C GLY A 302 33.93 7.27 22.59
N LEU A 303 33.71 5.96 22.77
CA LEU A 303 34.13 4.95 21.81
C LEU A 303 33.41 5.12 20.47
N GLY A 304 32.10 5.33 20.49
CA GLY A 304 31.28 5.60 19.30
C GLY A 304 31.81 6.80 18.51
N MET A 305 32.03 7.93 19.17
CA MET A 305 32.60 9.14 18.57
C MET A 305 33.93 8.86 17.88
N LEU A 306 34.88 8.20 18.56
CA LEU A 306 36.20 7.93 17.99
C LEU A 306 36.16 6.98 16.80
N MET A 307 35.38 5.89 16.91
CA MET A 307 35.30 4.89 15.86
C MET A 307 34.56 5.38 14.62
N TRP A 308 33.62 6.30 14.78
CA TRP A 308 32.86 6.91 13.69
C TRP A 308 33.49 8.22 13.17
N GLY A 309 34.64 8.63 13.72
CA GLY A 309 35.43 9.76 13.20
C GLY A 309 35.08 11.14 13.76
N PHE A 310 34.31 11.20 14.85
CA PHE A 310 33.92 12.43 15.56
C PHE A 310 34.73 12.67 16.83
N GLY A 311 36.00 12.29 16.82
CA GLY A 311 36.94 12.64 17.86
C GLY A 311 38.34 12.12 17.59
N GLU A 312 39.32 12.68 18.29
CA GLU A 312 40.68 12.15 18.36
C GLU A 312 41.07 11.99 19.84
N LEU A 313 41.74 10.89 20.18
CA LEU A 313 42.25 10.67 21.54
C LEU A 313 43.71 11.14 21.61
N GLY A 314 43.99 12.08 22.52
CA GLY A 314 45.34 12.54 22.82
C GLY A 314 46.18 11.50 23.57
N GLU A 315 47.51 11.68 23.57
CA GLU A 315 48.43 10.85 24.37
C GLU A 315 48.17 10.94 25.89
N ASP A 316 47.48 12.01 26.32
CA ASP A 316 47.03 12.25 27.69
C ASP A 316 45.69 11.58 28.03
N GLY A 317 45.09 10.86 27.07
CA GLY A 317 43.80 10.18 27.23
C GLY A 317 42.58 11.08 27.08
N VAL A 318 42.76 12.34 26.65
CA VAL A 318 41.67 13.29 26.45
C VAL A 318 41.11 13.14 25.05
N LEU A 319 39.81 12.86 24.93
CA LEU A 319 39.07 12.90 23.68
C LEU A 319 38.81 14.36 23.30
N THR A 320 39.24 14.77 22.11
CA THR A 320 38.93 16.08 21.52
C THR A 320 38.01 15.91 20.32
N ALA A 321 36.84 16.52 20.35
CA ALA A 321 35.84 16.46 19.30
C ALA A 321 36.07 17.53 18.20
N PRO A 322 35.42 17.44 17.02
CA PRO A 322 35.57 18.41 15.93
C PRO A 322 35.34 19.87 16.31
N SER A 323 34.40 20.15 17.22
CA SER A 323 34.13 21.50 17.74
C SER A 323 35.25 22.04 18.65
N GLY A 324 36.13 21.15 19.13
CA GLY A 324 37.11 21.42 20.16
C GLY A 324 36.64 21.11 21.59
N ALA A 325 35.43 20.56 21.77
CA ALA A 325 35.00 20.02 23.06
C ALA A 325 35.92 18.88 23.52
N THR A 326 36.20 18.81 24.82
CA THR A 326 37.14 17.85 25.40
C THR A 326 36.55 17.05 26.55
N PHE A 327 36.84 15.75 26.59
CA PHE A 327 36.40 14.82 27.62
C PHE A 327 37.57 13.93 28.05
N ASP A 328 37.86 13.84 29.35
CA ASP A 328 38.99 13.05 29.87
C ASP A 328 38.71 11.54 30.00
N LEU A 329 37.46 11.11 29.78
CA LEU A 329 37.01 9.72 29.87
C LEU A 329 37.31 9.06 31.24
N VAL A 330 37.38 9.87 32.29
CA VAL A 330 37.58 9.47 33.69
C VAL A 330 36.58 10.16 34.62
N GLU A 331 36.55 11.50 34.59
CA GLU A 331 35.61 12.35 35.35
C GLU A 331 34.60 13.02 34.42
N THR A 332 34.98 13.29 33.17
CA THR A 332 34.13 13.92 32.15
C THR A 332 33.94 12.99 30.96
N PHE A 333 32.69 12.83 30.55
CA PHE A 333 32.30 11.92 29.47
C PHE A 333 31.34 12.63 28.50
N PRO A 334 31.43 12.34 27.20
CA PRO A 334 30.45 12.83 26.24
C PRO A 334 29.10 12.15 26.44
N THR A 335 28.03 12.90 26.21
CA THR A 335 26.67 12.39 26.10
C THR A 335 26.30 12.16 24.64
N VAL A 336 25.19 11.45 24.39
CA VAL A 336 24.65 11.31 23.03
C VAL A 336 24.29 12.65 22.42
N GLU A 337 23.84 13.63 23.23
CA GLU A 337 23.58 14.98 22.74
C GLU A 337 24.88 15.71 22.35
N ASP A 338 25.96 15.54 23.11
CA ASP A 338 27.27 16.05 22.70
C ASP A 338 27.69 15.42 21.37
N TYR A 339 27.59 14.09 21.23
CA TYR A 339 27.94 13.42 19.99
C TYR A 339 27.08 13.89 18.80
N TYR A 340 25.77 13.96 18.96
CA TYR A 340 24.87 14.51 17.95
C TYR A 340 25.28 15.95 17.54
N ASN A 341 25.62 16.81 18.50
CA ASN A 341 26.07 18.17 18.21
C ASN A 341 27.38 18.17 17.40
N GLU A 342 28.30 17.24 17.65
CA GLU A 342 29.55 17.10 16.89
C GLU A 342 29.31 16.58 15.46
N ILE A 343 28.34 15.69 15.27
CA ILE A 343 27.89 15.27 13.94
C ILE A 343 27.38 16.50 13.19
N MET A 344 26.40 17.21 13.75
CA MET A 344 25.79 18.37 13.08
C MET A 344 26.82 19.47 12.83
N PHE A 345 27.73 19.74 13.78
CA PHE A 345 28.82 20.70 13.61
C PHE A 345 29.71 20.36 12.40
N SER A 346 30.06 19.08 12.24
CA SER A 346 30.93 18.61 11.15
C SER A 346 30.28 18.72 9.77
N TYR A 347 28.95 18.76 9.73
CA TYR A 347 28.14 18.87 8.52
C TYR A 347 27.47 20.25 8.37
N GLU A 348 27.95 21.28 9.07
CA GLU A 348 27.41 22.65 8.97
C GLU A 348 25.89 22.71 9.27
N ASN A 349 25.43 21.89 10.21
CA ASN A 349 24.02 21.68 10.58
C ASN A 349 23.10 21.17 9.46
N ASP A 350 23.66 20.61 8.38
CA ASP A 350 22.90 20.05 7.26
C ASP A 350 22.61 18.55 7.46
N TYR A 351 21.37 18.23 7.84
CA TYR A 351 20.88 16.85 7.98
C TYR A 351 20.96 16.04 6.69
N ARG A 352 20.75 16.65 5.51
CA ARG A 352 20.84 15.98 4.21
C ARG A 352 22.28 15.70 3.82
N ALA A 353 23.23 16.45 4.35
CA ALA A 353 24.64 16.16 4.21
C ALA A 353 25.11 15.08 5.20
N ALA A 354 24.60 15.08 6.44
CA ALA A 354 25.04 14.18 7.49
C ALA A 354 24.52 12.74 7.32
N PHE A 355 23.19 12.55 7.33
CA PHE A 355 22.61 11.23 7.58
C PHE A 355 22.59 10.24 6.41
N PRO A 356 22.79 10.64 5.13
CA PRO A 356 23.10 9.65 4.09
C PRO A 356 24.42 8.90 4.31
N TYR A 357 25.32 9.42 5.15
CA TYR A 357 26.62 8.82 5.43
C TYR A 357 26.76 8.32 6.86
N GLU A 358 26.19 9.05 7.83
CA GLU A 358 26.41 8.73 9.24
C GLU A 358 25.42 7.70 9.80
N SER A 359 24.25 7.54 9.19
CA SER A 359 23.28 6.55 9.67
C SER A 359 23.83 5.13 9.57
N ALA A 360 23.90 4.43 10.71
CA ALA A 360 24.26 3.00 10.74
C ALA A 360 23.21 2.12 10.04
N ALA A 361 21.96 2.59 9.91
CA ALA A 361 20.85 1.89 9.27
C ALA A 361 20.54 2.38 7.84
N GLY A 362 21.25 3.39 7.34
CA GLY A 362 20.95 4.03 6.05
C GLY A 362 19.67 4.87 6.05
N THR A 363 19.29 5.41 7.21
CA THR A 363 18.09 6.24 7.41
C THR A 363 18.21 7.58 6.69
N ASP A 364 17.24 7.91 5.85
CA ASP A 364 17.07 9.28 5.33
C ASP A 364 16.25 10.12 6.33
N VAL A 365 16.94 10.75 7.27
CA VAL A 365 16.33 11.56 8.34
C VAL A 365 15.46 12.68 7.78
N ALA A 366 15.95 13.42 6.79
CA ALA A 366 15.21 14.55 6.24
C ALA A 366 13.96 14.10 5.47
N ALA A 367 14.03 13.03 4.69
CA ALA A 367 12.88 12.49 3.99
C ALA A 367 11.83 11.92 4.96
N ASN A 368 12.26 11.24 6.02
CA ASN A 368 11.35 10.69 7.03
C ASN A 368 10.60 11.81 7.79
N VAL A 369 11.32 12.84 8.24
CA VAL A 369 10.69 13.98 8.92
C VAL A 369 9.77 14.74 7.97
N LYS A 370 10.13 14.89 6.69
CA LYS A 370 9.24 15.46 5.68
C LYS A 370 7.94 14.67 5.53
N GLY A 371 8.03 13.33 5.47
CA GLY A 371 6.86 12.46 5.43
C GLY A 371 5.96 12.64 6.66
N ALA A 372 6.56 12.71 7.85
CA ALA A 372 5.84 12.95 9.10
C ALA A 372 5.17 14.34 9.13
N PHE A 373 5.89 15.38 8.67
CA PHE A 373 5.38 16.74 8.54
C PHE A 373 4.14 16.81 7.64
N ILE A 374 4.23 16.24 6.43
CA ILE A 374 3.12 16.22 5.48
C ILE A 374 1.95 15.39 6.05
N GLY A 375 2.23 14.23 6.64
CA GLY A 375 1.19 13.39 7.24
C GLY A 375 0.47 14.02 8.44
N LEU A 376 1.13 14.91 9.17
CA LEU A 376 0.54 15.64 10.28
C LEU A 376 -0.27 16.85 9.80
N PHE A 377 0.34 17.74 9.02
CA PHE A 377 -0.26 19.03 8.68
C PHE A 377 -1.06 19.02 7.36
N GLY A 378 -0.71 18.16 6.40
CA GLY A 378 -1.43 17.99 5.14
C GLY A 378 -2.93 17.79 5.31
N PRO A 379 -3.38 16.79 6.10
CA PRO A 379 -4.81 16.56 6.36
C PRO A 379 -5.52 17.74 7.04
N GLN A 380 -4.78 18.66 7.67
CA GLN A 380 -5.33 19.83 8.37
C GLN A 380 -5.47 21.06 7.46
N ASP A 381 -5.03 20.98 6.19
CA ASP A 381 -5.17 22.09 5.26
C ASP A 381 -6.63 22.53 5.12
N GLU A 382 -6.86 23.85 5.06
CA GLU A 382 -8.21 24.40 4.88
C GLU A 382 -8.88 23.86 3.61
N SER A 383 -8.11 23.55 2.54
CA SER A 383 -8.67 22.99 1.31
C SER A 383 -9.18 21.56 1.43
N MET A 384 -8.76 20.82 2.47
CA MET A 384 -9.25 19.47 2.74
C MET A 384 -10.68 19.46 3.30
N GLY A 385 -11.14 20.57 3.88
CA GLY A 385 -12.49 20.70 4.44
C GLY A 385 -12.82 19.71 5.55
N GLU A 386 -14.10 19.59 5.88
CA GLU A 386 -14.63 18.61 6.83
C GLU A 386 -15.01 17.33 6.07
N GLY A 387 -14.05 16.45 5.77
CA GLY A 387 -14.38 15.20 5.08
C GLY A 387 -13.22 14.37 4.53
N GLY A 388 -12.00 14.94 4.48
CA GLY A 388 -10.84 14.22 3.97
C GLY A 388 -10.96 13.84 2.49
N VAL A 389 -10.22 12.81 2.06
CA VAL A 389 -10.33 12.27 0.71
C VAL A 389 -11.39 11.17 0.72
N PRO A 390 -12.56 11.39 0.08
CA PRO A 390 -13.73 10.55 0.31
C PRO A 390 -13.65 9.19 -0.38
N ASN A 391 -12.89 9.07 -1.48
CA ASN A 391 -12.85 7.84 -2.28
C ASN A 391 -11.52 7.71 -3.05
N ILE A 392 -11.30 6.52 -3.61
CA ILE A 392 -10.19 6.22 -4.50
C ILE A 392 -10.68 6.52 -5.93
N ALA A 393 -10.26 7.65 -6.50
CA ALA A 393 -10.76 8.15 -7.79
C ALA A 393 -10.63 7.15 -8.97
N GLY A 394 -9.63 6.27 -8.90
CA GLY A 394 -9.38 5.22 -9.87
C GLY A 394 -10.32 4.02 -9.77
N ILE A 395 -11.13 3.88 -8.72
CA ILE A 395 -12.05 2.74 -8.53
C ILE A 395 -13.48 3.20 -8.74
N LYS A 396 -14.15 2.61 -9.74
CA LYS A 396 -15.50 3.01 -10.15
C LYS A 396 -16.45 1.83 -10.21
N LYS A 397 -17.65 2.02 -9.66
CA LYS A 397 -18.82 1.24 -10.02
C LYS A 397 -19.38 1.84 -11.30
N ILE A 398 -19.40 1.06 -12.38
CA ILE A 398 -19.95 1.49 -13.67
C ILE A 398 -21.45 1.20 -13.72
N ASP A 399 -21.86 0.05 -13.19
CA ASP A 399 -23.25 -0.35 -12.98
C ASP A 399 -23.31 -1.48 -11.92
N ASP A 400 -24.48 -2.06 -11.67
CA ASP A 400 -24.70 -3.10 -10.64
C ASP A 400 -23.85 -4.38 -10.79
N TYR A 401 -23.21 -4.59 -11.93
CA TYR A 401 -22.38 -5.76 -12.22
C TYR A 401 -21.06 -5.41 -12.90
N THR A 402 -20.69 -4.14 -13.03
CA THR A 402 -19.44 -3.74 -13.68
C THR A 402 -18.62 -2.82 -12.79
N VAL A 403 -17.33 -3.14 -12.62
CA VAL A 403 -16.35 -2.26 -11.97
C VAL A 403 -15.21 -1.93 -12.91
N GLU A 404 -14.62 -0.75 -12.72
CA GLU A 404 -13.40 -0.29 -13.40
C GLU A 404 -12.37 0.15 -12.37
N VAL A 405 -11.12 -0.26 -12.55
CA VAL A 405 -9.96 0.22 -11.80
C VAL A 405 -8.98 0.87 -12.77
N THR A 406 -8.52 2.08 -12.47
CA THR A 406 -7.56 2.84 -13.28
C THR A 406 -6.24 3.00 -12.53
N THR A 407 -5.14 2.64 -13.18
CA THR A 407 -3.78 2.89 -12.70
C THR A 407 -3.05 3.88 -13.62
N THR A 408 -2.02 4.53 -13.10
CA THR A 408 -1.00 5.18 -13.95
C THR A 408 -0.01 4.13 -14.46
N GLY A 409 0.51 4.34 -15.67
CA GLY A 409 1.41 3.40 -16.36
C GLY A 409 0.76 2.09 -16.76
N TYR A 410 1.58 1.21 -17.33
CA TYR A 410 1.24 -0.18 -17.65
C TYR A 410 2.20 -1.15 -16.95
N GLU A 411 1.65 -2.05 -16.15
CA GLU A 411 2.38 -3.14 -15.51
C GLU A 411 1.72 -4.47 -15.83
N ALA A 412 2.43 -5.33 -16.57
CA ALA A 412 1.92 -6.65 -16.97
C ALA A 412 1.35 -7.51 -15.81
N PRO A 413 1.96 -7.58 -14.61
CA PRO A 413 1.40 -8.38 -13.51
C PRO A 413 0.15 -7.76 -12.87
N ALA A 414 -0.11 -6.45 -13.05
CA ALA A 414 -1.15 -5.73 -12.32
C ALA A 414 -2.55 -6.31 -12.54
N VAL A 415 -2.85 -6.84 -13.73
CA VAL A 415 -4.15 -7.46 -14.02
C VAL A 415 -4.48 -8.61 -13.05
N TYR A 416 -3.48 -9.40 -12.64
CA TYR A 416 -3.68 -10.52 -11.71
C TYR A 416 -3.94 -10.06 -10.28
N SER A 417 -3.34 -8.95 -9.86
CA SER A 417 -3.58 -8.41 -8.51
C SER A 417 -4.85 -7.57 -8.44
N ILE A 418 -5.16 -6.80 -9.50
CA ILE A 418 -6.33 -5.92 -9.56
C ILE A 418 -7.60 -6.72 -9.81
N LEU A 419 -7.60 -7.62 -10.80
CA LEU A 419 -8.79 -8.41 -11.18
C LEU A 419 -8.74 -9.85 -10.68
N GLY A 420 -7.68 -10.30 -10.01
CA GLY A 420 -7.62 -11.65 -9.42
C GLY A 420 -8.14 -11.75 -7.99
N ILE A 421 -8.66 -10.65 -7.42
CA ILE A 421 -9.24 -10.67 -6.08
C ILE A 421 -10.49 -11.55 -5.98
N ASN A 422 -10.79 -11.98 -4.76
CA ASN A 422 -12.06 -12.64 -4.45
C ASN A 422 -13.20 -11.62 -4.41
N ILE A 423 -14.44 -12.07 -4.62
CA ILE A 423 -15.63 -11.27 -4.38
C ILE A 423 -16.18 -11.64 -2.99
N THR A 424 -16.16 -10.69 -2.06
CA THR A 424 -16.54 -10.95 -0.66
C THR A 424 -17.88 -10.30 -0.30
N PRO A 425 -18.76 -10.98 0.43
CA PRO A 425 -20.09 -10.47 0.80
C PRO A 425 -20.02 -9.24 1.70
N LEU A 426 -20.38 -8.08 1.15
CA LEU A 426 -20.47 -6.80 1.89
C LEU A 426 -21.34 -6.94 3.14
N HIS A 427 -22.46 -7.64 3.05
CA HIS A 427 -23.41 -7.78 4.16
C HIS A 427 -22.93 -8.68 5.29
N TYR A 428 -21.89 -9.48 5.07
CA TYR A 428 -21.33 -10.39 6.07
C TYR A 428 -20.05 -9.81 6.69
N TYR A 429 -19.12 -9.36 5.84
CA TYR A 429 -17.82 -8.82 6.26
C TYR A 429 -17.85 -7.33 6.59
N GLY A 430 -18.84 -6.59 6.09
CA GLY A 430 -19.07 -5.18 6.39
C GLY A 430 -20.48 -4.94 6.94
N SER A 431 -21.06 -3.81 6.55
CA SER A 431 -22.40 -3.37 6.94
C SER A 431 -23.09 -2.66 5.78
N ARG A 432 -24.33 -3.07 5.47
CA ARG A 432 -25.19 -2.37 4.50
C ARG A 432 -25.61 -0.98 4.98
N GLU A 433 -25.66 -0.76 6.29
CA GLU A 433 -25.98 0.55 6.87
C GLU A 433 -24.84 1.55 6.65
N LEU A 434 -23.62 1.04 6.46
CA LEU A 434 -22.42 1.81 6.17
C LEU A 434 -22.05 1.76 4.68
N TYR A 435 -22.99 1.35 3.82
CA TYR A 435 -22.76 1.27 2.38
C TYR A 435 -23.73 2.15 1.61
N ASP A 436 -23.17 3.10 0.87
CA ASP A 436 -23.84 3.98 -0.06
C ASP A 436 -22.77 4.53 -1.01
N TYR A 437 -22.67 3.92 -2.20
CA TYR A 437 -21.64 4.26 -3.17
C TYR A 437 -21.69 5.74 -3.57
N GLU A 438 -22.89 6.30 -3.78
CA GLU A 438 -23.08 7.69 -4.20
C GLU A 438 -22.65 8.69 -3.13
N ASN A 439 -22.67 8.27 -1.87
CA ASN A 439 -22.25 9.07 -0.73
C ASN A 439 -20.87 8.66 -0.17
N ASN A 440 -20.07 7.90 -0.93
CA ASN A 440 -18.72 7.46 -0.56
C ASN A 440 -18.65 6.63 0.74
N MET A 441 -19.63 5.76 0.93
CA MET A 441 -19.68 4.84 2.07
C MET A 441 -19.49 3.42 1.56
N PHE A 442 -18.45 2.73 2.02
CA PHE A 442 -17.97 1.48 1.41
C PHE A 442 -18.14 0.24 2.29
N GLY A 443 -19.03 0.30 3.29
CA GLY A 443 -19.44 -0.84 4.11
C GLY A 443 -18.80 -0.91 5.49
N PHE A 444 -17.91 0.01 5.84
CA PHE A 444 -17.22 0.11 7.13
C PHE A 444 -16.66 1.53 7.31
N GLU A 445 -16.20 1.86 8.53
CA GLU A 445 -15.55 3.15 8.82
C GLU A 445 -14.07 3.10 8.42
N PHE A 446 -13.55 4.17 7.82
CA PHE A 446 -12.13 4.27 7.43
C PHE A 446 -11.20 3.98 8.61
N GLY A 447 -10.24 3.06 8.43
CA GLY A 447 -9.32 2.63 9.48
C GLY A 447 -9.90 1.65 10.49
N ASP A 448 -11.15 1.20 10.35
CA ASP A 448 -11.78 0.18 11.20
C ASP A 448 -12.15 -1.08 10.41
N LEU A 449 -11.25 -2.07 10.45
CA LEU A 449 -11.47 -3.42 9.91
C LEU A 449 -11.86 -4.45 10.99
N SER A 450 -12.25 -4.01 12.19
CA SER A 450 -12.53 -4.90 13.33
C SER A 450 -13.61 -5.95 13.02
N LYS A 451 -14.59 -5.60 12.19
CA LYS A 451 -15.62 -6.54 11.72
C LYS A 451 -15.03 -7.64 10.84
N GLN A 452 -14.24 -7.28 9.84
CA GLN A 452 -13.58 -8.20 8.92
C GLN A 452 -12.62 -9.12 9.70
N GLU A 453 -11.83 -8.54 10.63
CA GLU A 453 -10.92 -9.28 11.50
C GLU A 453 -11.64 -10.26 12.42
N SER A 454 -12.81 -9.90 12.97
CA SER A 454 -13.60 -10.79 13.83
C SER A 454 -14.08 -12.07 13.13
N LEU A 455 -14.14 -12.05 11.81
CA LEU A 455 -14.63 -13.16 10.96
C LEU A 455 -13.49 -13.99 10.36
N THR A 456 -12.26 -13.77 10.86
CA THR A 456 -11.05 -14.45 10.38
C THR A 456 -11.16 -15.98 10.40
N ALA A 457 -11.89 -16.56 11.36
CA ALA A 457 -12.05 -18.02 11.48
C ALA A 457 -13.31 -18.59 10.79
N THR A 458 -14.17 -17.76 10.22
CA THR A 458 -15.48 -18.17 9.68
C THR A 458 -15.70 -17.59 8.28
N PRO A 459 -15.11 -18.21 7.24
CA PRO A 459 -15.23 -17.69 5.89
C PRO A 459 -16.63 -17.90 5.33
N MET A 460 -17.15 -16.90 4.63
CA MET A 460 -18.41 -16.96 3.88
C MET A 460 -18.17 -16.39 2.48
N GLY A 461 -18.68 -17.05 1.45
CA GLY A 461 -18.67 -16.49 0.11
C GLY A 461 -19.61 -17.22 -0.85
N ALA A 462 -19.38 -17.00 -2.13
CA ALA A 462 -20.16 -17.57 -3.24
C ALA A 462 -19.48 -18.81 -3.88
N GLY A 463 -18.52 -19.42 -3.19
CA GLY A 463 -17.74 -20.55 -3.66
C GLY A 463 -18.52 -21.86 -3.72
N ALA A 464 -17.81 -22.93 -4.09
CA ALA A 464 -18.41 -24.25 -4.28
C ALA A 464 -18.92 -24.86 -2.97
N TYR A 465 -18.29 -24.53 -1.84
CA TYR A 465 -18.60 -25.10 -0.54
C TYR A 465 -18.80 -24.02 0.52
N LYS A 466 -19.63 -24.34 1.50
CA LYS A 466 -19.88 -23.55 2.70
C LYS A 466 -18.96 -24.08 3.80
N PHE A 467 -18.30 -23.20 4.53
CA PHE A 467 -17.61 -23.57 5.75
C PHE A 467 -18.64 -23.86 6.85
N ILE A 468 -18.45 -24.97 7.58
CA ILE A 468 -19.33 -25.39 8.66
C ILE A 468 -18.66 -25.16 10.02
N GLU A 469 -17.51 -25.79 10.25
CA GLU A 469 -16.73 -25.60 11.48
C GLU A 469 -15.28 -26.04 11.29
N TYR A 470 -14.41 -25.60 12.21
CA TYR A 470 -13.10 -26.19 12.43
C TYR A 470 -13.07 -26.86 13.79
N ASN A 471 -12.95 -28.18 13.81
CA ASN A 471 -13.03 -28.97 15.02
C ASN A 471 -12.03 -30.12 14.97
N ASN A 472 -11.32 -30.34 16.08
CA ASN A 472 -10.32 -31.41 16.21
C ASN A 472 -9.31 -31.46 15.03
N ARG A 473 -8.87 -30.29 14.56
CA ARG A 473 -7.95 -30.11 13.42
C ARG A 473 -8.50 -30.51 12.06
N VAL A 474 -9.82 -30.57 11.92
CA VAL A 474 -10.52 -30.88 10.67
C VAL A 474 -11.40 -29.69 10.30
N VAL A 475 -11.38 -29.28 9.03
CA VAL A 475 -12.26 -28.24 8.50
C VAL A 475 -13.42 -28.94 7.81
N TYR A 476 -14.64 -28.67 8.25
CA TYR A 476 -15.84 -29.28 7.69
C TYR A 476 -16.49 -28.34 6.68
N PHE A 477 -16.81 -28.88 5.51
CA PHE A 477 -17.52 -28.17 4.46
C PHE A 477 -18.79 -28.91 4.05
N GLU A 478 -19.79 -28.13 3.61
CA GLU A 478 -20.99 -28.64 2.94
C GLU A 478 -21.15 -28.02 1.56
N ALA A 479 -21.66 -28.78 0.59
CA ALA A 479 -21.94 -28.30 -0.76
C ALA A 479 -22.78 -27.01 -0.75
N ASN A 480 -22.36 -26.00 -1.51
CA ASN A 480 -23.15 -24.79 -1.72
C ASN A 480 -24.14 -25.01 -2.86
N GLU A 481 -25.42 -25.07 -2.54
CA GLU A 481 -26.52 -25.21 -3.51
C GLU A 481 -26.66 -23.99 -4.42
N ASN A 482 -26.18 -22.82 -3.96
CA ASN A 482 -26.24 -21.56 -4.68
C ASN A 482 -25.02 -21.33 -5.60
N TYR A 483 -24.09 -22.28 -5.69
CA TYR A 483 -22.90 -22.11 -6.51
C TYR A 483 -23.26 -21.91 -7.99
N TYR A 484 -22.73 -20.85 -8.61
CA TYR A 484 -23.14 -20.45 -9.96
C TYR A 484 -22.88 -21.52 -11.04
N ARG A 485 -21.98 -22.46 -10.80
CA ARG A 485 -21.68 -23.61 -11.70
C ARG A 485 -22.55 -24.85 -11.41
N GLY A 486 -23.56 -24.70 -10.56
CA GLY A 486 -24.36 -25.79 -10.03
C GLY A 486 -23.80 -26.37 -8.74
N CYS A 487 -24.69 -26.93 -7.92
CA CYS A 487 -24.36 -27.54 -6.64
C CYS A 487 -23.30 -28.64 -6.82
N PRO A 488 -22.23 -28.68 -5.98
CA PRO A 488 -21.28 -29.78 -6.01
C PRO A 488 -21.94 -31.14 -5.82
N LYS A 489 -21.42 -32.16 -6.50
CA LYS A 489 -21.94 -33.52 -6.40
C LYS A 489 -21.69 -34.17 -5.04
N ILE A 490 -20.57 -33.84 -4.39
CA ILE A 490 -20.17 -34.39 -3.09
C ILE A 490 -20.72 -33.48 -2.00
N ARG A 491 -21.52 -34.03 -1.09
CA ARG A 491 -22.17 -33.25 -0.02
C ARG A 491 -21.15 -32.68 0.96
N GLU A 492 -20.21 -33.48 1.43
CA GLU A 492 -19.31 -33.11 2.53
C GLU A 492 -17.84 -33.27 2.14
N ILE A 493 -17.03 -32.27 2.51
CA ILE A 493 -15.56 -32.32 2.44
C ILE A 493 -14.98 -32.10 3.84
N GLN A 494 -13.91 -32.82 4.16
CA GLN A 494 -13.21 -32.80 5.46
C GLN A 494 -11.70 -32.73 5.29
#